data_AF-A0AB35FKT3-F1
#
_entry.id   AF-A0AB35FKT3-F1
#
_cell.length_a   1.000
_cell.length_b   1.000
_cell.length_c   1.000
_cell.angle_alpha   90.00
_cell.angle_beta   90.00
_cell.angle_gamma   90.00
#
_symmetry.space_group_name_H-M   'P 1'
#
loop_
_entity.id
_entity.type
_entity.pdbx_description
1 polymer ?
#
loop_
_entity_poly.entity_id
_entity_poly.type
_entity_poly.pdbx_seq_one_letter_code
_entity_poly.pdbx_strand_id
1 'polypeptide(L)'
;MACSYGCFDEAEQLDEVSPGPVGDEEVLCRSAFGKKAHYNNSGPKAGFINNKDLLAGTLSVWRRFDGTPQEMDDIRDQLCPPEGNALWDVFGAKARDIRSIRASSEPTLQALHAYDDCRTDNSGGKHRKHAVLAICQAFSPSSLSKDDSIYVEIRDALFRMLLKSSPQWSLPEADRNASISQ
;
A
#
# COMPACT_ATOMS: atom_id res chain seq x y z
N MET A 1 2.19 16.56 13.43
CA MET A 1 3.35 16.14 14.25
C MET A 1 3.85 14.84 13.67
N ALA A 2 5.09 14.82 13.16
CA ALA A 2 5.74 13.60 12.70
C ALA A 2 6.07 12.70 13.91
N CYS A 3 5.88 11.37 13.77
CA CYS A 3 6.25 10.39 14.79
C CYS A 3 7.77 10.52 15.05
N SER A 4 8.19 10.91 16.25
CA SER A 4 9.60 11.26 16.55
C SER A 4 10.42 10.12 17.18
N TYR A 5 9.83 8.94 17.42
CA TYR A 5 10.49 7.83 18.11
C TYR A 5 10.89 6.72 17.14
N GLY A 6 12.18 6.67 16.77
CA GLY A 6 12.82 5.53 16.11
C GLY A 6 12.44 5.25 14.66
N CYS A 7 11.46 5.98 14.10
CA CYS A 7 11.15 5.94 12.67
C CYS A 7 12.27 6.54 11.83
N PHE A 8 12.43 6.03 10.61
CA PHE A 8 13.18 6.76 9.59
C PHE A 8 12.48 8.09 9.31
N ASP A 9 13.25 9.10 8.92
CA ASP A 9 12.66 10.38 8.57
C ASP A 9 11.97 10.26 7.21
N GLU A 10 10.64 10.38 7.17
CA GLU A 10 9.86 10.40 5.93
C GLU A 10 10.24 11.58 5.03
N ALA A 11 10.86 12.64 5.58
CA ALA A 11 11.30 13.81 4.84
C ALA A 11 12.68 13.61 4.17
N GLU A 12 13.36 12.49 4.41
CA GLU A 12 14.62 12.16 3.75
C GLU A 12 14.36 11.35 2.46
N GLN A 13 15.10 11.70 1.42
CA GLN A 13 15.20 10.87 0.22
C GLN A 13 16.11 9.67 0.55
N LEU A 14 15.56 8.46 0.54
CA LEU A 14 16.31 7.25 0.89
C LEU A 14 16.97 6.59 -0.34
N ASP A 15 16.53 6.94 -1.56
CA ASP A 15 17.02 6.34 -2.80
C ASP A 15 17.37 7.39 -3.86
N GLU A 16 18.54 7.28 -4.49
CA GLU A 16 19.00 8.19 -5.55
C GLU A 16 18.07 8.21 -6.77
N VAL A 17 17.36 7.11 -7.06
CA VAL A 17 16.42 7.05 -8.19
C VAL A 17 15.04 7.64 -7.87
N SER A 18 14.83 8.04 -6.62
CA SER A 18 13.57 8.60 -6.17
C SER A 18 13.33 10.02 -6.67
N PRO A 19 12.06 10.42 -6.91
CA PRO A 19 11.67 11.82 -7.04
C PRO A 19 11.72 12.62 -5.71
N GLY A 20 12.09 11.98 -4.59
CA GLY A 20 12.16 12.56 -3.25
C GLY A 20 11.08 12.02 -2.30
N PRO A 21 10.96 12.61 -1.09
CA PRO A 21 9.98 12.24 -0.08
C PRO A 21 8.55 12.13 -0.61
N VAL A 22 7.75 11.22 -0.02
CA VAL A 22 6.35 11.07 -0.40
C VAL A 22 5.54 12.28 0.07
N GLY A 23 5.11 13.13 -0.87
CA GLY A 23 4.28 14.29 -0.62
C GLY A 23 2.87 13.94 -0.16
N ASP A 24 2.27 14.80 0.66
CA ASP A 24 0.93 14.61 1.24
C ASP A 24 -0.20 14.48 0.21
N GLU A 25 -0.03 15.11 -0.95
CA GLU A 25 -1.01 15.10 -2.04
C GLU A 25 -0.85 13.92 -3.00
N GLU A 26 0.24 13.15 -2.89
CA GLU A 26 0.42 11.94 -3.70
C GLU A 26 -0.63 10.90 -3.36
N VAL A 27 -1.10 10.18 -4.38
CA VAL A 27 -1.97 9.01 -4.19
C VAL A 27 -1.07 7.77 -4.13
N LEU A 28 -1.15 7.06 -3.01
CA LEU A 28 -0.47 5.79 -2.81
C LEU A 28 -1.40 4.65 -3.23
N CYS A 29 -1.03 4.01 -4.33
CA CYS A 29 -1.78 2.98 -5.01
C CYS A 29 -1.35 1.58 -4.58
N ARG A 30 -2.31 0.67 -4.42
CA ARG A 30 -2.05 -0.74 -4.13
C ARG A 30 -2.92 -1.64 -5.00
N SER A 31 -2.29 -2.65 -5.57
CA SER A 31 -2.90 -3.58 -6.52
C SER A 31 -3.66 -4.71 -5.82
N ALA A 32 -4.89 -4.94 -6.26
CA ALA A 32 -5.69 -6.09 -5.89
C ALA A 32 -5.71 -7.09 -7.06
N PHE A 33 -5.23 -8.30 -6.80
CA PHE A 33 -5.22 -9.40 -7.76
C PHE A 33 -6.44 -10.30 -7.51
N GLY A 34 -6.87 -11.08 -8.50
CA GLY A 34 -8.18 -11.76 -8.53
C GLY A 34 -8.57 -12.69 -7.36
N LYS A 35 -9.65 -13.46 -7.54
CA LYS A 35 -10.30 -14.22 -6.44
C LYS A 35 -9.38 -15.16 -5.65
N LYS A 36 -8.37 -15.76 -6.28
CA LYS A 36 -7.43 -16.63 -5.55
C LYS A 36 -6.56 -15.79 -4.59
N ALA A 37 -6.14 -14.60 -5.03
CA ALA A 37 -5.28 -13.70 -4.28
C ALA A 37 -6.01 -12.76 -3.32
N HIS A 38 -6.82 -11.79 -3.78
CA HIS A 38 -7.33 -10.69 -2.95
C HIS A 38 -8.85 -10.52 -2.95
N TYR A 39 -9.61 -11.30 -3.71
CA TYR A 39 -11.07 -11.18 -3.77
C TYR A 39 -11.82 -12.38 -3.18
N ASN A 40 -13.02 -12.12 -2.65
CA ASN A 40 -14.05 -13.14 -2.41
C ASN A 40 -15.36 -12.70 -3.09
N ASN A 41 -16.46 -13.40 -2.82
CA ASN A 41 -17.77 -13.08 -3.42
C ASN A 41 -18.36 -11.73 -2.94
N SER A 42 -17.81 -11.14 -1.88
CA SER A 42 -18.27 -9.89 -1.28
C SER A 42 -17.32 -8.70 -1.53
N GLY A 43 -16.23 -8.90 -2.27
CA GLY A 43 -15.25 -7.85 -2.60
C GLY A 43 -13.82 -8.20 -2.16
N PRO A 44 -12.94 -7.19 -2.03
CA PRO A 44 -11.58 -7.41 -1.55
C PRO A 44 -11.58 -7.97 -0.12
N LYS A 45 -10.73 -8.96 0.15
CA LYS A 45 -10.53 -9.50 1.51
C LYS A 45 -9.40 -8.76 2.23
N ALA A 46 -9.40 -8.79 3.56
CA ALA A 46 -8.38 -8.13 4.39
C ALA A 46 -6.93 -8.52 4.01
N GLY A 47 -6.73 -9.74 3.50
CA GLY A 47 -5.43 -10.22 2.99
C GLY A 47 -4.86 -9.43 1.79
N PHE A 48 -5.63 -8.49 1.21
CA PHE A 48 -5.13 -7.44 0.32
C PHE A 48 -3.98 -6.63 0.96
N ILE A 49 -4.06 -6.42 2.28
CA ILE A 49 -2.94 -5.94 3.08
C ILE A 49 -2.14 -7.17 3.53
N ASN A 50 -0.95 -7.34 2.96
CA ASN A 50 -0.11 -8.49 3.32
C ASN A 50 0.44 -8.27 4.73
N ASN A 51 0.12 -9.20 5.64
CA ASN A 51 0.50 -9.04 7.03
C ASN A 51 2.01 -9.04 7.25
N LYS A 52 2.73 -9.91 6.54
CA LYS A 52 4.18 -10.05 6.65
C LYS A 52 4.86 -8.76 6.21
N ASP A 53 4.44 -8.21 5.08
CA ASP A 53 5.06 -7.00 4.52
C ASP A 53 4.76 -5.77 5.37
N LEU A 54 3.54 -5.63 5.90
CA LEU A 54 3.18 -4.50 6.76
C LEU A 54 3.94 -4.54 8.10
N LEU A 55 4.06 -5.71 8.72
CA LEU A 55 4.83 -5.87 9.96
C LEU A 55 6.34 -5.66 9.73
N ALA A 56 6.85 -6.05 8.55
CA ALA A 56 8.24 -5.82 8.17
C ALA A 56 8.52 -4.36 7.75
N GLY A 57 7.48 -3.53 7.58
CA GLY A 57 7.63 -2.15 7.09
C GLY A 57 7.97 -2.06 5.60
N THR A 58 7.63 -3.08 4.82
CA THR A 58 7.93 -3.21 3.38
C THR A 58 6.66 -3.34 2.55
N LEU A 59 5.53 -2.83 3.04
CA LEU A 59 4.26 -2.97 2.34
C LEU A 59 4.26 -2.13 1.06
N SER A 60 4.48 -2.79 -0.08
CA SER A 60 4.60 -2.16 -1.39
C SER A 60 3.38 -1.31 -1.78
N VAL A 61 3.66 -0.08 -2.24
CA VAL A 61 2.70 0.85 -2.82
C VAL A 61 3.33 1.60 -3.99
N TRP A 62 2.49 2.14 -4.87
CA TRP A 62 2.90 2.88 -6.06
C TRP A 62 2.42 4.31 -5.99
N ARG A 63 3.33 5.25 -6.22
CA ARG A 63 3.12 6.69 -6.16
C ARG A 63 2.47 7.18 -7.45
N ARG A 64 1.39 7.93 -7.31
CA ARG A 64 0.73 8.64 -8.41
C ARG A 64 0.68 10.13 -8.07
N PHE A 65 1.32 10.94 -8.91
CA PHE A 65 1.48 12.39 -8.75
C PHE A 65 0.52 13.19 -9.62
N ASP A 66 0.60 13.00 -10.93
CA ASP A 66 -0.06 13.86 -11.91
C ASP A 66 -1.51 13.47 -12.13
N GLY A 67 -1.89 12.25 -11.72
CA GLY A 67 -3.25 11.76 -11.87
C GLY A 67 -3.62 11.48 -13.34
N THR A 68 -2.62 11.38 -14.21
CA THR A 68 -2.84 11.12 -15.64
C THR A 68 -3.15 9.64 -15.90
N PRO A 69 -3.82 9.31 -17.03
CA PRO A 69 -3.98 7.91 -17.45
C PRO A 69 -2.65 7.21 -17.73
N GLN A 70 -1.73 7.90 -18.42
CA GLN A 70 -0.40 7.36 -18.75
C GLN A 70 0.38 6.95 -17.49
N GLU A 71 0.32 7.77 -16.45
CA GLU A 71 0.98 7.43 -15.18
C GLU A 71 0.42 6.14 -14.57
N MET A 72 -0.89 5.89 -14.72
CA MET A 72 -1.50 4.67 -14.24
C MET A 72 -1.11 3.46 -15.09
N ASP A 73 -1.00 3.63 -16.41
CA ASP A 73 -0.51 2.58 -17.31
C ASP A 73 0.94 2.21 -16.99
N ASP A 74 1.82 3.19 -16.75
CA ASP A 74 3.20 2.93 -16.32
C ASP A 74 3.25 2.07 -15.04
N ILE A 75 2.42 2.39 -14.05
CA ILE A 75 2.35 1.62 -12.79
C ILE A 75 1.87 0.21 -13.08
N ARG A 76 0.83 0.05 -13.90
CA ARG A 76 0.26 -1.26 -14.25
C ARG A 76 1.28 -2.16 -14.94
N ASP A 77 2.12 -1.62 -15.81
CA ASP A 77 3.16 -2.38 -16.49
C ASP A 77 4.22 -2.94 -15.55
N GLN A 78 4.37 -2.37 -14.35
CA GLN A 78 5.27 -2.88 -13.31
C GLN A 78 4.60 -3.90 -12.37
N LEU A 79 3.27 -4.00 -12.39
CA LEU A 79 2.53 -4.88 -11.49
C LEU A 79 2.52 -6.30 -12.03
N CYS A 80 3.38 -7.15 -11.48
CA CYS A 80 3.43 -8.58 -11.80
C CYS A 80 2.40 -9.35 -10.93
N PRO A 81 1.27 -9.82 -11.48
CA PRO A 81 0.33 -10.63 -10.72
C PRO A 81 0.98 -11.96 -10.32
N PRO A 82 0.66 -12.51 -9.13
CA PRO A 82 1.04 -13.88 -8.79
C PRO A 82 0.50 -14.88 -9.81
N GLU A 83 1.18 -16.01 -9.97
CA GLU A 83 0.77 -17.08 -10.88
C GLU A 83 -0.72 -17.44 -10.70
N GLY A 84 -1.43 -17.58 -11.81
CA GLY A 84 -2.87 -17.91 -11.83
C GLY A 84 -3.79 -16.78 -11.33
N ASN A 85 -3.30 -15.55 -11.19
CA ASN A 85 -4.10 -14.37 -10.90
C ASN A 85 -3.93 -13.29 -11.98
N ALA A 86 -4.96 -12.45 -12.13
CA ALA A 86 -4.89 -11.23 -12.92
C ALA A 86 -4.94 -10.01 -12.00
N LEU A 87 -4.39 -8.87 -12.44
CA LEU A 87 -4.64 -7.58 -11.82
C LEU A 87 -6.11 -7.20 -12.04
N TRP A 88 -6.88 -7.07 -10.96
CA TRP A 88 -8.31 -6.75 -11.03
C TRP A 88 -8.56 -5.27 -10.77
N ASP A 89 -7.93 -4.71 -9.74
CA ASP A 89 -8.14 -3.33 -9.35
C ASP A 89 -6.84 -2.72 -8.85
N VAL A 90 -6.74 -1.40 -8.97
CA VAL A 90 -5.76 -0.59 -8.26
C VAL A 90 -6.52 0.39 -7.37
N PHE A 91 -6.40 0.21 -6.07
CA PHE A 91 -6.98 1.14 -5.09
C PHE A 91 -5.95 2.19 -4.70
N GLY A 92 -6.41 3.35 -4.23
CA GLY A 92 -5.49 4.40 -3.83
C GLY A 92 -6.10 5.34 -2.81
N ALA A 93 -5.25 5.88 -1.94
CA ALA A 93 -5.59 6.93 -0.99
C ALA A 93 -4.47 7.96 -0.95
N LYS A 94 -4.80 9.21 -0.58
CA LYS A 94 -3.77 10.24 -0.42
C LYS A 94 -2.86 9.89 0.75
N ALA A 95 -1.57 10.17 0.59
CA ALA A 95 -0.57 9.94 1.63
C ALA A 95 -0.94 10.62 2.95
N ARG A 96 -1.45 11.87 2.90
CA ARG A 96 -1.95 12.60 4.09
C ARG A 96 -3.05 11.86 4.84
N ASP A 97 -3.94 11.17 4.12
CA ASP A 97 -5.06 10.46 4.73
C ASP A 97 -4.56 9.17 5.39
N ILE A 98 -3.61 8.47 4.77
CA ILE A 98 -2.93 7.32 5.38
C ILE A 98 -2.16 7.75 6.64
N ARG A 99 -1.41 8.86 6.57
CA ARG A 99 -0.70 9.46 7.72
C ARG A 99 -1.62 9.93 8.83
N SER A 100 -2.91 10.14 8.54
CA SER A 100 -3.93 10.48 9.54
C SER A 100 -4.44 9.28 10.34
N ILE A 101 -4.10 8.05 9.96
CA ILE A 101 -4.52 6.85 10.68
C ILE A 101 -3.91 6.84 12.09
N ARG A 102 -4.75 6.55 13.08
CA ARG A 102 -4.43 6.44 14.50
C ARG A 102 -5.03 5.13 15.03
N ALA A 103 -4.34 4.49 15.96
CA ALA A 103 -4.95 3.41 16.74
C ALA A 103 -5.77 4.02 17.90
N SER A 104 -6.90 3.42 18.25
CA SER A 104 -7.78 3.92 19.32
C SER A 104 -7.11 3.85 20.68
N SER A 105 -6.20 2.90 20.87
CA SER A 105 -5.36 2.79 22.07
C SER A 105 -4.31 3.91 22.15
N GLU A 106 -3.90 4.48 21.02
CA GLU A 106 -2.85 5.50 20.92
C GLU A 106 -3.27 6.62 19.95
N PRO A 107 -4.30 7.41 20.28
CA PRO A 107 -4.95 8.33 19.34
C PRO A 107 -4.06 9.51 18.93
N THR A 108 -2.99 9.78 19.66
CA THR A 108 -2.04 10.87 19.38
C THR A 108 -0.93 10.45 18.42
N LEU A 109 -0.70 9.14 18.24
CA LEU A 109 0.42 8.59 17.46
C LEU A 109 0.00 8.23 16.04
N GLN A 110 0.72 8.77 15.06
CA GLN A 110 0.60 8.33 13.66
C GLN A 110 0.91 6.85 13.54
N ALA A 111 -0.04 6.08 13.02
CA ALA A 111 0.10 4.62 12.94
C ALA A 111 1.01 4.19 11.79
N LEU A 112 0.99 4.92 10.67
CA LEU A 112 1.62 4.52 9.42
C LEU A 112 2.48 5.62 8.83
N HIS A 113 3.64 5.24 8.30
CA HIS A 113 4.58 6.07 7.57
C HIS A 113 4.63 5.64 6.10
N ALA A 114 4.83 6.60 5.19
CA ALA A 114 5.08 6.32 3.78
C ALA A 114 6.51 6.69 3.43
N TYR A 115 7.34 5.67 3.21
CA TYR A 115 8.75 5.85 2.93
C TYR A 115 9.05 5.79 1.45
N ASP A 116 10.00 6.62 1.07
CA ASP A 116 10.60 6.68 -0.23
C ASP A 116 11.56 5.51 -0.49
N ASP A 117 11.02 4.29 -0.48
CA ASP A 117 11.77 3.09 -0.79
C ASP A 117 11.44 2.63 -2.22
N CYS A 118 12.34 2.95 -3.15
CA CYS A 118 12.16 2.63 -4.56
C CYS A 118 12.39 1.14 -4.88
N ARG A 119 12.77 0.29 -3.93
CA ARG A 119 13.04 -1.14 -4.19
C ARG A 119 11.75 -1.90 -4.48
N THR A 120 11.67 -2.52 -5.66
CA THR A 120 10.52 -3.32 -6.09
C THR A 120 10.64 -4.80 -5.70
N ASP A 121 11.86 -5.26 -5.44
CA ASP A 121 12.15 -6.66 -5.07
C ASP A 121 13.46 -6.79 -4.26
N ASN A 122 13.71 -8.02 -3.78
CA ASN A 122 14.92 -8.36 -3.03
C ASN A 122 16.16 -8.58 -3.91
N SER A 123 16.00 -8.58 -5.24
CA SER A 123 17.09 -8.74 -6.21
C SER A 123 17.73 -7.41 -6.59
N GLY A 124 17.24 -6.30 -6.02
CA GLY A 124 17.75 -4.95 -6.28
C GLY A 124 17.01 -4.22 -7.40
N GLY A 125 15.87 -4.74 -7.87
CA GLY A 125 14.96 -4.01 -8.74
C GLY A 125 14.52 -2.70 -8.08
N LYS A 126 14.52 -1.60 -8.84
CA LYS A 126 14.12 -0.28 -8.36
C LYS A 126 13.21 0.41 -9.36
N HIS A 127 12.23 1.15 -8.85
CA HIS A 127 11.38 2.01 -9.65
C HIS A 127 11.06 3.31 -8.91
N ARG A 128 11.24 4.45 -9.57
CA ARG A 128 11.04 5.80 -9.01
C ARG A 128 9.64 6.07 -8.45
N LYS A 129 8.63 5.34 -8.93
CA LYS A 129 7.25 5.42 -8.45
C LYS A 129 6.94 4.40 -7.35
N HIS A 130 7.88 3.58 -6.93
CA HIS A 130 7.66 2.64 -5.83
C HIS A 130 7.90 3.34 -4.48
N ALA A 131 7.11 2.95 -3.49
CA ALA A 131 7.27 3.36 -2.10
C ALA A 131 6.79 2.22 -1.20
N VAL A 132 7.00 2.35 0.11
CA VAL A 132 6.52 1.38 1.09
C VAL A 132 5.76 2.05 2.22
N LEU A 133 4.79 1.32 2.77
CA LEU A 133 4.14 1.67 4.02
C LEU A 133 4.71 0.84 5.17
N ALA A 134 4.89 1.49 6.32
CA ALA A 134 5.36 0.86 7.54
C ALA A 134 4.62 1.37 8.77
N ILE A 135 4.47 0.50 9.78
CA ILE A 135 3.90 0.89 11.08
C ILE A 135 4.92 1.76 11.85
N CYS A 136 4.46 2.81 12.55
CA CYS A 136 5.36 3.65 13.38
C CYS A 136 6.09 2.79 14.42
N GLN A 137 7.39 3.02 14.58
CA GLN A 137 8.25 2.28 15.50
C GLN A 137 7.84 2.43 16.97
N ALA A 138 7.10 3.49 17.32
CA ALA A 138 6.48 3.63 18.65
C ALA A 138 5.52 2.47 18.99
N PHE A 139 4.94 1.79 18.00
CA PHE A 139 4.13 0.59 18.19
C PHE A 139 4.94 -0.70 18.29
N SER A 140 6.28 -0.63 18.20
CA SER A 140 7.20 -1.77 18.24
C SER A 140 6.79 -2.88 17.26
N PRO A 141 6.71 -2.61 15.93
CA PRO A 141 6.17 -3.54 14.95
C PRO A 141 6.88 -4.90 14.90
N SER A 142 8.17 -4.96 15.25
CA SER A 142 8.94 -6.21 15.37
C SER A 142 8.42 -7.15 16.46
N SER A 143 7.64 -6.63 17.42
CA SER A 143 7.05 -7.38 18.53
C SER A 143 5.56 -7.66 18.31
N LEU A 144 4.95 -7.08 17.27
CA LEU A 144 3.54 -7.29 16.96
C LEU A 144 3.32 -8.60 16.21
N SER A 145 2.20 -9.25 16.51
CA SER A 145 1.64 -10.37 15.77
C SER A 145 0.45 -9.92 14.90
N LYS A 146 0.09 -10.74 13.91
CA LYS A 146 -1.07 -10.48 13.05
C LYS A 146 -2.43 -10.51 13.79
N ASP A 147 -2.43 -11.06 15.00
CA ASP A 147 -3.62 -11.28 15.82
C ASP A 147 -3.73 -10.25 16.95
N ASP A 148 -2.71 -9.39 17.13
CA ASP A 148 -2.73 -8.32 18.12
C ASP A 148 -3.78 -7.28 17.75
N SER A 149 -4.60 -6.86 18.72
CA SER A 149 -5.72 -5.95 18.49
C SER A 149 -5.30 -4.64 17.84
N ILE A 150 -4.17 -4.08 18.27
CA ILE A 150 -3.60 -2.83 17.74
C ILE A 150 -3.16 -2.98 16.28
N TYR A 151 -2.58 -4.13 15.94
CA TYR A 151 -2.18 -4.43 14.56
C TYR A 151 -3.42 -4.56 13.66
N VAL A 152 -4.41 -5.32 14.11
CA VAL A 152 -5.68 -5.53 13.39
C VAL A 152 -6.37 -4.19 13.13
N GLU A 153 -6.40 -3.31 14.13
CA GLU A 153 -6.96 -1.98 14.01
C GLU A 153 -6.26 -1.15 12.93
N ILE A 154 -4.93 -1.08 12.96
CA ILE A 154 -4.13 -0.33 11.99
C ILE A 154 -4.32 -0.89 10.58
N ARG A 155 -4.25 -2.22 10.41
CA ARG A 155 -4.46 -2.90 9.13
C ARG A 155 -5.85 -2.61 8.57
N ASP A 156 -6.89 -2.71 9.39
CA ASP A 156 -8.27 -2.52 8.95
C ASP A 156 -8.59 -1.04 8.68
N ALA A 157 -7.96 -0.12 9.39
CA ALA A 157 -8.01 1.31 9.07
C ALA A 157 -7.36 1.59 7.70
N LEU A 158 -6.18 1.03 7.42
CA LEU A 158 -5.52 1.14 6.12
C LEU A 158 -6.35 0.53 4.99
N PHE A 159 -6.89 -0.67 5.21
CA PHE A 159 -7.76 -1.34 4.25
C PHE A 159 -8.97 -0.46 3.89
N ARG A 160 -9.69 0.04 4.91
CA ARG A 160 -10.82 0.95 4.71
C ARG A 160 -10.41 2.24 4.02
N MET A 161 -9.24 2.79 4.34
CA MET A 161 -8.73 4.02 3.72
C MET A 161 -8.50 3.84 2.22
N LEU A 162 -7.85 2.75 1.81
CA LEU A 162 -7.58 2.45 0.40
C LEU A 162 -8.86 2.16 -0.39
N LEU A 163 -9.86 1.53 0.24
CA LEU A 163 -11.14 1.19 -0.40
C LEU A 163 -12.21 2.28 -0.28
N LYS A 164 -11.91 3.41 0.39
CA LYS A 164 -12.87 4.50 0.63
C LYS A 164 -13.36 5.12 -0.67
N SER A 165 -12.50 5.16 -1.68
CA SER A 165 -12.79 5.73 -3.00
C SER A 165 -12.90 4.64 -4.06
N SER A 166 -13.52 4.98 -5.19
CA SER A 166 -13.50 4.13 -6.37
C SER A 166 -12.05 3.75 -6.74
N PRO A 167 -11.84 2.54 -7.30
CA PRO A 167 -10.53 2.17 -7.82
C PRO A 167 -9.97 3.25 -8.76
N GLN A 168 -8.66 3.47 -8.66
CA GLN A 168 -7.92 4.30 -9.62
C GLN A 168 -7.92 3.68 -11.01
N TRP A 169 -8.02 2.35 -11.05
CA TRP A 169 -8.18 1.55 -12.26
C TRP A 169 -8.87 0.23 -11.92
N SER A 170 -9.63 -0.30 -12.89
CA SER A 170 -10.31 -1.59 -12.80
C SER A 170 -10.18 -2.34 -14.12
N LEU A 171 -9.91 -3.64 -14.04
CA LEU A 171 -9.98 -4.56 -15.17
C LEU A 171 -11.40 -4.54 -15.76
N PRO A 172 -11.58 -4.39 -17.08
CA PRO A 172 -12.90 -4.43 -17.70
C PRO A 172 -13.69 -5.69 -17.34
N GLU A 173 -15.01 -5.56 -17.24
CA GLU A 173 -15.88 -6.65 -16.77
C GLU A 173 -15.83 -7.90 -17.67
N ALA A 174 -15.71 -7.69 -18.99
CA ALA A 174 -15.54 -8.79 -19.94
C ALA A 174 -14.30 -9.64 -19.62
N ASP A 175 -13.19 -9.00 -19.28
CA ASP A 175 -11.91 -9.66 -18.97
C ASP A 175 -11.94 -10.29 -17.57
N ARG A 176 -12.66 -9.69 -16.62
CA ARG A 176 -12.88 -10.28 -15.29
C ARG A 176 -13.59 -11.61 -15.40
N ASN A 177 -14.65 -11.69 -16.21
CA ASN A 177 -15.42 -12.92 -16.40
C ASN A 177 -14.57 -14.02 -17.05
N ALA A 178 -13.74 -13.66 -18.03
CA ALA A 178 -12.79 -14.60 -18.64
C ALA A 178 -11.76 -15.13 -17.63
N SER A 179 -11.29 -14.29 -16.71
CA SER A 179 -10.29 -14.67 -15.68
C SER A 179 -10.82 -15.62 -14.59
N ILE A 180 -12.15 -15.75 -14.45
CA ILE A 180 -12.80 -16.66 -13.48
C ILE A 180 -12.98 -18.07 -14.07
N SER A 181 -13.01 -18.18 -15.40
CA SER A 181 -13.25 -19.45 -16.11
C SER A 181 -12.00 -20.32 -16.31
N GLN A 182 -10.84 -19.91 -15.77
CA GLN A 182 -9.55 -20.62 -15.81
C GLN A 182 -9.10 -21.07 -14.40
#